data_AF-A0A7R6SZS1-F1
#
_entry.id   AF-A0A7R6SZS1-F1
#
_cell.length_a   1.000
_cell.length_b   1.000
_cell.length_c   1.000
_cell.angle_alpha   90.00
_cell.angle_beta   90.00
_cell.angle_gamma   90.00
#
_symmetry.space_group_name_H-M   'P 1'
#
loop_
_entity.id
_entity.type
_entity.pdbx_description
1 polymer ?
#
loop_
_entity_poly.entity_id
_entity_poly.type
_entity_poly.pdbx_seq_one_letter_code
_entity_poly.pdbx_strand_id
1 'polypeptide(L)'
;MKFLKYTFLFLLVLIPVAIISVYTVQKTRQKKVIKHFYNSLNLMQKAYPFISFSSSRNDYFKMLDKADEVYKDILTYRLSKAEKEISEIEKFAKEIVTKRKSSYISEAHIADFVGDVHILGGGNTLLKAEIDTKIREKDVIKCGEKSGCKIGFIDGSIFTIKSNSTIVFEKINENKKQNLLEISIKLLKGKISVETLGLRDFDQDFSINVKGTIVKFKGNTSAEIELRNAGKEVAVFCYDGTVRVMVNGGDQIFDLTTRLMCRINIDTETVAKYKIPPAPRAEEPINLSTIDRNTRTNIVFKWAPSFNVTGYYFQLSKDHMFANVIVEKFGYSGTTLILPMLDPGTYYWRVAAINSVNERGQFSEIIKFTVISGSTNNFIDNTPPEVNIEKINVFGSVVIVSGRTEPGATLIINNHLVEVGKDGKFSFIQKMYQKGKNAINIIARDAAGNETKITKYAVITVD
;
A
#
# COMPACT_ATOMS: atom_id res chain seq x y z
N MET A 1 -65.97 50.06 -24.27
CA MET A 1 -64.88 49.66 -25.19
C MET A 1 -63.47 50.10 -24.75
N LYS A 2 -63.24 51.35 -24.31
CA LYS A 2 -61.90 51.77 -23.84
C LYS A 2 -61.44 51.01 -22.57
N PHE A 3 -62.33 50.78 -21.61
CA PHE A 3 -61.98 50.08 -20.35
C PHE A 3 -61.47 48.64 -20.58
N LEU A 4 -62.13 47.85 -21.44
CA LEU A 4 -61.71 46.49 -21.82
C LEU A 4 -60.34 46.45 -22.51
N LYS A 5 -60.02 47.47 -23.30
CA LYS A 5 -58.73 47.58 -24.01
C LYS A 5 -57.58 47.84 -23.04
N TYR A 6 -57.80 48.66 -22.02
CA TYR A 6 -56.78 48.93 -21.00
C TYR A 6 -56.58 47.74 -20.05
N THR A 7 -57.62 47.03 -19.63
CA THR A 7 -57.46 45.79 -18.83
C THR A 7 -56.75 44.69 -19.59
N PHE A 8 -57.03 44.51 -20.88
CA PHE A 8 -56.34 43.53 -21.72
C PHE A 8 -54.86 43.89 -21.93
N LEU A 9 -54.54 45.16 -22.15
CA LEU A 9 -53.17 45.66 -22.27
C LEU A 9 -52.40 45.53 -20.95
N PHE A 10 -53.08 45.74 -19.81
CA PHE A 10 -52.49 45.60 -18.47
C PHE A 10 -52.18 44.13 -18.14
N LEU A 11 -53.07 43.19 -18.48
CA LEU A 11 -52.83 41.75 -18.37
C LEU A 11 -51.68 41.29 -19.27
N LEU A 12 -51.57 41.82 -20.49
CA LEU A 12 -50.49 41.52 -21.45
C LEU A 12 -49.10 41.93 -20.95
N VAL A 13 -49.00 42.90 -20.03
CA VAL A 13 -47.74 43.34 -19.42
C VAL A 13 -47.52 42.68 -18.05
N LEU A 14 -48.56 42.55 -17.23
CA LEU A 14 -48.45 41.93 -15.91
C LEU A 14 -48.17 40.44 -15.95
N ILE A 15 -48.72 39.69 -16.91
CA ILE A 15 -48.48 38.26 -17.04
C ILE A 15 -46.99 37.97 -17.33
N PRO A 16 -46.34 38.57 -18.34
CA PRO A 16 -44.91 38.35 -18.56
C PRO A 16 -44.03 38.88 -17.42
N VAL A 17 -44.37 39.99 -16.77
CA VAL A 17 -43.64 40.48 -15.58
C VAL A 17 -43.80 39.53 -14.38
N ALA A 18 -45.00 38.99 -14.16
CA ALA A 18 -45.26 37.96 -13.15
C ALA A 18 -44.50 36.67 -13.47
N ILE A 19 -44.45 36.24 -14.73
CA ILE A 19 -43.67 35.07 -15.17
C ILE A 19 -42.16 35.31 -14.98
N ILE A 20 -41.63 36.47 -15.37
CA ILE A 20 -40.21 36.81 -15.20
C ILE A 20 -39.84 36.91 -13.72
N SER A 21 -40.69 37.51 -12.89
CA SER A 21 -40.48 37.60 -11.44
C SER A 21 -40.57 36.23 -10.76
N VAL A 22 -41.55 35.40 -11.10
CA VAL A 22 -41.65 33.99 -10.64
C VAL A 22 -40.41 33.21 -11.07
N TYR A 23 -39.96 33.35 -12.31
CA TYR A 23 -38.76 32.70 -12.84
C TYR A 23 -37.50 33.15 -12.07
N THR A 24 -37.36 34.45 -11.81
CA THR A 24 -36.22 35.02 -11.07
C THR A 24 -36.20 34.58 -9.61
N VAL A 25 -37.38 34.54 -8.96
CA VAL A 25 -37.55 34.05 -7.58
C VAL A 25 -37.23 32.55 -7.49
N GLN A 26 -37.74 31.74 -8.43
CA GLN A 26 -37.45 30.31 -8.48
C GLN A 26 -35.95 30.03 -8.68
N LYS A 27 -35.28 30.76 -9.59
CA LYS A 27 -33.84 30.62 -9.82
C LYS A 27 -33.01 31.02 -8.60
N THR A 28 -33.44 32.06 -7.88
CA THR A 28 -32.77 32.50 -6.64
C THR A 28 -32.96 31.49 -5.51
N ARG A 29 -34.17 30.95 -5.35
CA ARG A 29 -34.46 29.88 -4.38
C ARG A 29 -33.67 28.61 -4.71
N GLN A 30 -33.65 28.18 -5.97
CA GLN A 30 -32.89 27.02 -6.44
C GLN A 30 -31.41 27.14 -6.08
N LYS A 31 -30.79 28.31 -6.27
CA LYS A 31 -29.39 28.55 -5.85
C LYS A 31 -29.16 28.34 -4.35
N LYS A 32 -30.09 28.77 -3.50
CA LYS A 32 -30.00 28.55 -2.03
C LYS A 32 -30.12 27.07 -1.68
N VAL A 33 -31.07 26.36 -2.30
CA VAL A 33 -31.26 24.91 -2.12
C VAL A 33 -30.03 24.14 -2.54
N ILE A 34 -29.45 24.47 -3.70
CA ILE A 34 -28.20 23.88 -4.20
C ILE A 34 -27.07 24.09 -3.19
N LYS A 35 -26.91 25.31 -2.65
CA LYS A 35 -25.88 25.60 -1.64
C LYS A 35 -26.08 24.77 -0.37
N HIS A 36 -27.32 24.64 0.11
CA HIS A 36 -27.64 23.83 1.29
C HIS A 36 -27.37 22.34 1.04
N PHE A 37 -27.74 21.83 -0.13
CA PHE A 37 -27.47 20.46 -0.55
C PHE A 37 -25.97 20.16 -0.60
N TYR A 38 -25.16 21.04 -1.18
CA TYR A 38 -23.71 20.87 -1.17
C TYR A 38 -23.12 20.83 0.24
N ASN A 39 -23.63 21.66 1.15
CA ASN A 39 -23.17 21.66 2.54
C ASN A 39 -23.56 20.36 3.27
N SER A 40 -24.77 19.84 3.04
CA SER A 40 -25.20 18.57 3.65
C SER A 40 -24.44 17.37 3.09
N LEU A 41 -24.13 17.36 1.79
CA LEU A 41 -23.27 16.36 1.16
C LEU A 41 -21.84 16.40 1.69
N ASN A 42 -21.29 17.60 1.92
CA ASN A 42 -19.97 17.74 2.54
C ASN A 42 -19.97 17.21 3.99
N LEU A 43 -21.06 17.42 4.74
CA LEU A 43 -21.21 16.82 6.06
C LEU A 43 -21.35 15.30 6.00
N MET A 44 -22.10 14.75 5.03
CA MET A 44 -22.18 13.32 4.78
C MET A 44 -20.81 12.73 4.44
N GLN A 45 -20.04 13.40 3.57
CA GLN A 45 -18.67 13.02 3.24
C GLN A 45 -17.78 13.00 4.48
N LYS A 46 -17.94 13.96 5.40
CA LYS A 46 -17.24 13.97 6.70
C LYS A 46 -17.75 12.90 7.65
N ALA A 47 -19.02 12.52 7.58
CA ALA A 47 -19.62 11.46 8.38
C ALA A 47 -19.20 10.04 7.92
N TYR A 48 -18.84 9.90 6.65
CA TYR A 48 -18.58 8.63 5.98
C TYR A 48 -17.46 7.76 6.58
N PRO A 49 -16.32 8.30 7.04
CA PRO A 49 -15.31 7.48 7.70
C PRO A 49 -15.79 6.89 9.03
N PHE A 50 -16.86 7.43 9.62
CA PHE A 50 -17.37 7.00 10.93
C PHE A 50 -18.47 5.95 10.83
N ILE A 51 -19.14 5.82 9.68
CA ILE A 51 -20.19 4.81 9.44
C ILE A 51 -19.68 3.51 8.83
N SER A 52 -18.45 3.50 8.31
CA SER A 52 -17.79 2.34 7.67
C SER A 52 -17.65 1.12 8.59
N PHE A 53 -17.82 1.31 9.91
CA PHE A 53 -17.69 0.27 10.94
C PHE A 53 -18.87 0.25 11.94
N SER A 54 -20.09 0.61 11.52
CA SER A 54 -21.26 0.68 12.42
C SER A 54 -22.54 0.07 11.82
N SER A 55 -23.52 -0.28 12.68
CA SER A 55 -24.87 -0.71 12.27
C SER A 55 -25.63 0.36 11.46
N SER A 56 -25.18 1.62 11.48
CA SER A 56 -25.76 2.74 10.74
C SER A 56 -25.30 2.83 9.28
N ARG A 57 -24.47 1.89 8.80
CA ARG A 57 -23.96 1.85 7.41
C ARG A 57 -25.09 1.79 6.38
N ASN A 58 -26.11 0.97 6.64
CA ASN A 58 -27.25 0.82 5.71
C ASN A 58 -28.08 2.11 5.63
N ASP A 59 -28.26 2.81 6.75
CA ASP A 59 -29.02 4.06 6.76
C ASP A 59 -28.25 5.20 6.09
N TYR A 60 -26.90 5.19 6.16
CA TYR A 60 -26.07 6.14 5.40
C TYR A 60 -26.22 5.96 3.88
N PHE A 61 -26.24 4.72 3.40
CA PHE A 61 -26.47 4.48 1.96
C PHE A 61 -27.88 4.87 1.54
N LYS A 62 -28.90 4.63 2.38
CA LYS A 62 -30.25 5.19 2.13
C LYS A 62 -30.23 6.72 2.03
N MET A 63 -29.42 7.41 2.83
CA MET A 63 -29.28 8.86 2.74
C MET A 63 -28.53 9.33 1.48
N LEU A 64 -27.63 8.51 0.91
CA LEU A 64 -27.02 8.78 -0.39
C LEU A 64 -28.00 8.55 -1.55
N ASP A 65 -28.76 7.47 -1.53
CA ASP A 65 -29.80 7.22 -2.54
C ASP A 65 -30.83 8.37 -2.53
N LYS A 66 -31.19 8.85 -1.33
CA LYS A 66 -32.04 10.03 -1.14
C LYS A 66 -31.39 11.31 -1.68
N ALA A 67 -30.06 11.44 -1.60
CA ALA A 67 -29.36 12.58 -2.19
C ALA A 67 -29.44 12.60 -3.73
N ASP A 68 -29.39 11.43 -4.37
CA ASP A 68 -29.56 11.33 -5.83
C ASP A 68 -30.99 11.73 -6.26
N GLU A 69 -32.00 11.41 -5.44
CA GLU A 69 -33.38 11.88 -5.64
C GLU A 69 -33.51 13.39 -5.47
N VAL A 70 -32.88 13.95 -4.43
CA VAL A 70 -32.82 15.41 -4.19
C VAL A 70 -32.23 16.14 -5.39
N TYR A 71 -31.17 15.61 -6.00
CA TYR A 71 -30.56 16.22 -7.18
C TYR A 71 -31.55 16.29 -8.36
N LYS A 72 -32.32 15.22 -8.60
CA LYS A 72 -33.39 15.19 -9.62
C LYS A 72 -34.51 16.18 -9.29
N ASP A 73 -34.90 16.31 -8.03
CA ASP A 73 -35.92 17.26 -7.59
C ASP A 73 -35.45 18.72 -7.75
N ILE A 74 -34.16 19.00 -7.53
CA ILE A 74 -33.56 20.33 -7.78
C ILE A 74 -33.60 20.67 -9.27
N LEU A 75 -33.25 19.72 -10.16
CA LEU A 75 -33.27 19.92 -11.62
C LEU A 75 -34.70 20.09 -12.17
N THR A 76 -35.68 19.42 -11.57
CA THR A 76 -37.09 19.50 -11.95
C THR A 76 -37.88 20.58 -11.19
N TYR A 77 -37.19 21.49 -10.49
CA TYR A 77 -37.74 22.60 -9.71
C TYR A 77 -38.73 22.21 -8.58
N ARG A 78 -38.67 20.97 -8.08
CA ARG A 78 -39.42 20.49 -6.90
C ARG A 78 -38.76 20.90 -5.58
N LEU A 79 -38.51 22.21 -5.43
CA LEU A 79 -37.59 22.75 -4.41
C LEU A 79 -38.02 22.52 -2.95
N SER A 80 -39.32 22.58 -2.64
CA SER A 80 -39.80 22.35 -1.27
C SER A 80 -39.61 20.90 -0.81
N LYS A 81 -39.69 19.93 -1.73
CA LYS A 81 -39.43 18.51 -1.44
C LYS A 81 -37.92 18.29 -1.20
N ALA A 82 -37.10 18.85 -2.10
CA ALA A 82 -35.64 18.82 -1.97
C ALA A 82 -35.16 19.41 -0.62
N GLU A 83 -35.64 20.58 -0.21
CA GLU A 83 -35.27 21.23 1.06
C GLU A 83 -35.52 20.35 2.30
N LYS A 84 -36.64 19.62 2.33
CA LYS A 84 -36.98 18.71 3.44
C LYS A 84 -36.01 17.53 3.51
N GLU A 85 -35.72 16.93 2.37
CA GLU A 85 -34.85 15.76 2.28
C GLU A 85 -33.38 16.13 2.54
N ILE A 86 -32.92 17.30 2.07
CA ILE A 86 -31.60 17.88 2.39
C ILE A 86 -31.41 18.02 3.89
N SER A 87 -32.42 18.53 4.61
CA SER A 87 -32.35 18.76 6.05
C SER A 87 -32.24 17.44 6.84
N GLU A 88 -32.87 16.38 6.35
CA GLU A 88 -32.80 15.03 6.94
C GLU A 88 -31.41 14.42 6.75
N ILE A 89 -30.85 14.53 5.53
CA ILE A 89 -29.47 14.13 5.21
C ILE A 89 -28.47 14.87 6.11
N GLU A 90 -28.64 16.19 6.25
CA GLU A 90 -27.76 17.01 7.10
C GLU A 90 -27.82 16.61 8.58
N LYS A 91 -29.03 16.37 9.11
CA LYS A 91 -29.24 15.97 10.51
C LYS A 91 -28.55 14.64 10.79
N PHE A 92 -28.77 13.65 9.93
CA PHE A 92 -28.14 12.33 10.03
C PHE A 92 -26.61 12.43 10.01
N ALA A 93 -26.05 13.19 9.07
CA ALA A 93 -24.61 13.42 8.98
C ALA A 93 -24.04 14.06 10.25
N LYS A 94 -24.71 15.07 10.80
CA LYS A 94 -24.29 15.73 12.05
C LYS A 94 -24.32 14.79 13.24
N GLU A 95 -25.35 13.97 13.41
CA GLU A 95 -25.45 13.01 14.51
C GLU A 95 -24.28 12.02 14.52
N ILE A 96 -23.86 11.53 13.34
CA ILE A 96 -22.70 10.65 13.19
C ILE A 96 -21.40 11.37 13.57
N VAL A 97 -21.18 12.56 13.02
CA VAL A 97 -19.96 13.35 13.25
C VAL A 97 -19.82 13.74 14.72
N THR A 98 -20.93 13.93 15.43
CA THR A 98 -20.93 14.37 16.83
C THR A 98 -20.75 13.21 17.82
N LYS A 99 -21.32 12.02 17.56
CA LYS A 99 -21.27 10.87 18.47
C LYS A 99 -19.89 10.22 18.64
N ARG A 100 -18.91 10.45 17.76
CA ARG A 100 -17.64 9.68 17.74
C ARG A 100 -16.33 10.47 17.82
N LYS A 101 -16.36 11.73 18.26
CA LYS A 101 -15.15 12.51 18.60
C LYS A 101 -14.26 11.90 19.72
N SER A 102 -14.54 10.69 20.22
CA SER A 102 -13.90 10.10 21.40
C SER A 102 -13.23 8.71 21.22
N SER A 103 -13.02 8.16 20.01
CA SER A 103 -12.52 6.77 19.90
C SER A 103 -11.69 6.44 18.64
N TYR A 104 -10.43 6.04 18.86
CA TYR A 104 -9.41 5.35 18.01
C TYR A 104 -8.90 5.99 16.71
N ILE A 105 -7.57 5.96 16.51
CA ILE A 105 -6.84 5.22 15.45
C ILE A 105 -5.32 5.46 15.65
N SER A 106 -4.55 4.39 15.43
CA SER A 106 -3.08 4.23 15.32
C SER A 106 -2.90 2.77 14.90
N GLU A 107 -2.48 2.51 13.66
CA GLU A 107 -2.59 1.18 13.05
C GLU A 107 -1.33 0.83 12.22
N ALA A 108 -0.37 0.18 12.87
CA ALA A 108 0.68 -0.62 12.22
C ALA A 108 0.23 -2.09 12.23
N HIS A 109 0.19 -2.77 11.07
CA HIS A 109 -0.36 -4.12 10.93
C HIS A 109 0.56 -5.02 10.13
N ILE A 110 0.58 -6.32 10.45
CA ILE A 110 1.19 -7.33 9.57
C ILE A 110 0.40 -7.39 8.28
N ALA A 111 1.07 -7.04 7.19
CA ALA A 111 0.46 -6.91 5.88
C ALA A 111 0.76 -8.11 4.97
N ASP A 112 1.90 -8.76 5.19
CA ASP A 112 2.35 -9.92 4.44
C ASP A 112 3.49 -10.59 5.22
N PHE A 113 3.66 -11.91 5.11
CA PHE A 113 4.79 -12.60 5.70
C PHE A 113 5.04 -13.96 5.02
N VAL A 114 6.28 -14.43 5.12
CA VAL A 114 6.69 -15.78 4.72
C VAL A 114 7.47 -16.44 5.85
N GLY A 115 7.38 -17.77 5.94
CA GLY A 115 8.11 -18.56 6.94
C GLY A 115 7.65 -18.31 8.39
N ASP A 116 8.49 -18.72 9.35
CA ASP A 116 8.20 -18.62 10.78
C ASP A 116 8.47 -17.20 11.32
N VAL A 117 7.39 -16.44 11.49
CA VAL A 117 7.40 -15.12 12.11
C VAL A 117 6.71 -15.17 13.47
N HIS A 118 7.43 -14.73 14.50
CA HIS A 118 6.96 -14.69 15.88
C HIS A 118 6.79 -13.25 16.35
N ILE A 119 5.71 -12.99 17.09
CA ILE A 119 5.43 -11.70 17.73
C ILE A 119 5.38 -11.93 19.24
N LEU A 120 6.12 -11.14 20.01
CA LEU A 120 5.94 -11.09 21.46
C LEU A 120 5.06 -9.88 21.80
N GLY A 121 3.76 -10.13 21.94
CA GLY A 121 2.76 -9.11 22.24
C GLY A 121 2.97 -8.54 23.64
N GLY A 122 3.16 -7.23 23.76
CA GLY A 122 3.48 -6.56 25.02
C GLY A 122 4.75 -7.09 25.70
N GLY A 123 5.65 -7.71 24.92
CA GLY A 123 6.91 -8.29 25.38
C GLY A 123 6.84 -9.69 26.00
N ASN A 124 5.64 -10.20 26.34
CA ASN A 124 5.52 -11.42 27.16
C ASN A 124 4.72 -12.55 26.50
N THR A 125 3.82 -12.25 25.55
CA THR A 125 2.95 -13.27 24.95
C THR A 125 3.43 -13.65 23.57
N LEU A 126 3.86 -14.90 23.38
CA LEU A 126 4.23 -15.41 22.06
C LEU A 126 2.99 -15.64 21.21
N LEU A 127 2.87 -14.88 20.13
CA LEU A 127 1.85 -15.00 19.10
C LEU A 127 2.51 -15.46 17.80
N LYS A 128 1.82 -16.32 17.05
CA LYS A 128 2.17 -16.57 15.65
C LYS A 128 1.73 -15.38 14.82
N ALA A 129 2.50 -15.03 13.79
CA ALA A 129 2.08 -14.00 12.86
C ALA A 129 0.84 -14.44 12.09
N GLU A 130 -0.17 -13.57 12.06
CA GLU A 130 -1.32 -13.67 11.18
C GLU A 130 -1.44 -12.37 10.38
N ILE A 131 -1.94 -12.47 9.16
CA ILE A 131 -2.29 -11.28 8.36
C ILE A 131 -3.29 -10.45 9.15
N ASP A 132 -3.09 -9.13 9.11
CA ASP A 132 -3.86 -8.14 9.87
C ASP A 132 -3.62 -8.12 11.39
N THR A 133 -2.59 -8.82 11.88
CA THR A 133 -2.23 -8.67 13.29
C THR A 133 -1.80 -7.24 13.56
N LYS A 134 -2.54 -6.55 14.45
CA LYS A 134 -2.21 -5.21 14.92
C LYS A 134 -0.94 -5.23 15.77
N ILE A 135 -0.02 -4.33 15.45
CA ILE A 135 1.21 -4.08 16.19
C ILE A 135 0.99 -2.97 17.21
N ARG A 136 1.48 -3.19 18.42
CA ARG A 136 1.42 -2.28 19.56
C ARG A 136 2.81 -1.84 19.98
N GLU A 137 2.85 -0.76 20.74
CA GLU A 137 4.07 -0.39 21.44
C GLU A 137 4.56 -1.57 22.31
N LYS A 138 5.88 -1.77 22.33
CA LYS A 138 6.63 -2.84 22.99
C LYS A 138 6.51 -4.22 22.33
N ASP A 139 5.78 -4.35 21.22
CA ASP A 139 5.77 -5.61 20.49
C ASP A 139 7.15 -5.88 19.88
N VAL A 140 7.60 -7.14 20.01
CA VAL A 140 8.85 -7.62 19.41
C VAL A 140 8.49 -8.51 18.23
N ILE A 141 9.08 -8.25 17.05
CA ILE A 141 8.90 -9.10 15.87
C ILE A 141 10.23 -9.79 15.57
N LYS A 142 10.19 -11.12 15.50
CA LYS A 142 11.33 -11.96 15.19
C LYS A 142 11.07 -12.78 13.92
N CYS A 143 11.90 -12.54 12.91
CA CYS A 143 11.96 -13.34 11.69
C CYS A 143 13.17 -14.28 11.80
N GLY A 144 12.91 -15.59 11.85
CA GLY A 144 13.95 -16.63 11.80
C GLY A 144 14.61 -16.77 10.42
N GLU A 145 15.27 -17.91 10.19
CA GLU A 145 15.77 -18.27 8.87
C GLU A 145 14.61 -18.48 7.88
N LYS A 146 14.83 -18.12 6.61
CA LYS A 146 13.82 -18.27 5.54
C LYS A 146 12.45 -17.69 5.87
N SER A 147 12.43 -16.63 6.67
CA SER A 147 11.22 -15.89 7.02
C SER A 147 11.35 -14.40 6.75
N GLY A 148 10.24 -13.70 6.68
CA GLY A 148 10.20 -12.25 6.55
C GLY A 148 8.81 -11.72 6.79
N CYS A 149 8.71 -10.46 7.19
CA CYS A 149 7.42 -9.82 7.51
C CYS A 149 7.36 -8.41 6.92
N LYS A 150 6.24 -8.06 6.30
CA LYS A 150 5.90 -6.69 5.91
C LYS A 150 4.89 -6.11 6.88
N ILE A 151 5.13 -4.86 7.26
CA ILE A 151 4.26 -4.08 8.14
C ILE A 151 3.75 -2.90 7.33
N GLY A 152 2.43 -2.80 7.24
CA GLY A 152 1.75 -1.66 6.64
C GLY A 152 1.38 -0.64 7.70
N PHE A 153 1.54 0.63 7.36
CA PHE A 153 1.12 1.77 8.18
C PHE A 153 -0.02 2.51 7.49
N ILE A 154 -0.83 3.23 8.29
CA ILE A 154 -2.02 3.94 7.83
C ILE A 154 -1.74 4.98 6.72
N ASP A 155 -0.53 5.53 6.69
CA ASP A 155 -0.07 6.53 5.73
C ASP A 155 0.36 5.94 4.37
N GLY A 156 0.32 4.63 4.17
CA GLY A 156 0.80 4.01 2.92
C GLY A 156 2.22 3.46 2.98
N SER A 157 2.95 3.77 4.06
CA SER A 157 4.32 3.34 4.25
C SER A 157 4.38 1.84 4.56
N ILE A 158 5.46 1.19 4.12
CA ILE A 158 5.66 -0.26 4.30
C ILE A 158 7.07 -0.51 4.80
N PHE A 159 7.18 -1.21 5.92
CA PHE A 159 8.47 -1.63 6.46
C PHE A 159 8.59 -3.14 6.32
N THR A 160 9.73 -3.62 5.81
CA THR A 160 10.00 -5.05 5.61
C THR A 160 11.13 -5.53 6.51
N ILE A 161 10.80 -6.43 7.43
CA ILE A 161 11.74 -7.11 8.31
C ILE A 161 12.23 -8.35 7.57
N LYS A 162 13.54 -8.42 7.32
CA LYS A 162 14.16 -9.50 6.55
C LYS A 162 14.46 -10.72 7.43
N SER A 163 14.82 -11.84 6.82
CA SER A 163 15.26 -13.04 7.55
C SER A 163 16.36 -12.73 8.55
N ASN A 164 16.41 -13.52 9.63
CA ASN A 164 17.39 -13.37 10.71
C ASN A 164 17.38 -12.00 11.39
N SER A 165 16.22 -11.35 11.44
CA SER A 165 16.06 -10.02 12.02
C SER A 165 15.15 -10.01 13.24
N THR A 166 15.42 -9.08 14.14
CA THR A 166 14.60 -8.86 15.34
C THR A 166 14.46 -7.37 15.59
N ILE A 167 13.21 -6.91 15.70
CA ILE A 167 12.88 -5.50 15.96
C ILE A 167 11.95 -5.37 17.15
N VAL A 168 11.94 -4.19 17.76
CA VAL A 168 11.00 -3.79 18.81
C VAL A 168 10.33 -2.50 18.40
N PHE A 169 9.01 -2.40 18.52
CA PHE A 169 8.30 -1.14 18.40
C PHE A 169 8.43 -0.36 19.70
N GLU A 170 9.35 0.60 19.77
CA GLU A 170 9.58 1.39 21.00
C GLU A 170 8.49 2.43 21.23
N LYS A 171 7.96 3.02 20.15
CA LYS A 171 6.92 4.04 20.21
C LYS A 171 5.98 3.92 19.02
N ILE A 172 4.68 3.98 19.29
CA ILE A 172 3.63 4.16 18.28
C ILE A 172 2.70 5.25 18.82
N ASN A 173 2.82 6.46 18.27
CA ASN A 173 2.05 7.62 18.72
C ASN A 173 1.41 8.33 17.53
N GLU A 174 0.13 8.68 17.66
CA GLU A 174 -0.61 9.41 16.62
C GLU A 174 -1.24 10.66 17.24
N ASN A 175 -0.80 11.84 16.80
CA ASN A 175 -1.39 13.11 17.21
C ASN A 175 -2.31 13.67 16.12
N LYS A 176 -3.61 13.39 16.28
CA LYS A 176 -4.66 13.80 15.35
C LYS A 176 -4.88 15.31 15.22
N LYS A 177 -4.43 16.12 16.18
CA LYS A 177 -4.54 17.59 16.05
C LYS A 177 -3.46 18.16 15.14
N GLN A 178 -2.34 17.45 15.03
CA GLN A 178 -1.17 17.83 14.24
C GLN A 178 -0.99 16.95 13.00
N ASN A 179 -1.89 15.98 12.78
CA ASN A 179 -1.73 14.89 11.83
C ASN A 179 -0.33 14.25 11.85
N LEU A 180 0.22 14.05 13.05
CA LEU A 180 1.56 13.49 13.22
C LEU A 180 1.45 11.98 13.48
N LEU A 181 2.12 11.18 12.67
CA LEU A 181 2.34 9.75 12.91
C LEU A 181 3.81 9.54 13.32
N GLU A 182 4.02 9.20 14.59
CA GLU A 182 5.34 9.01 15.17
C GLU A 182 5.57 7.51 15.46
N ILE A 183 6.53 6.92 14.75
CA ILE A 183 6.92 5.52 14.93
C ILE A 183 8.41 5.47 15.27
N SER A 184 8.75 4.86 16.39
CA SER A 184 10.12 4.50 16.74
C SER A 184 10.27 2.99 16.80
N ILE A 185 11.19 2.46 16.01
CA ILE A 185 11.52 1.03 15.99
C ILE A 185 12.98 0.86 16.39
N LYS A 186 13.27 -0.11 17.25
CA LYS A 186 14.63 -0.53 17.55
C LYS A 186 15.01 -1.79 16.79
N LEU A 187 16.06 -1.72 15.99
CA LEU A 187 16.65 -2.87 15.32
C LEU A 187 17.66 -3.54 16.25
N LEU A 188 17.33 -4.73 16.75
CA LEU A 188 18.20 -5.51 17.64
C LEU A 188 19.18 -6.39 16.86
N LYS A 189 18.74 -6.93 15.71
CA LYS A 189 19.51 -7.81 14.85
C LYS A 189 19.00 -7.75 13.41
N GLY A 190 19.90 -7.95 12.45
CA GLY A 190 19.54 -8.22 11.06
C GLY A 190 19.31 -6.96 10.24
N LYS A 191 18.28 -6.98 9.39
CA LYS A 191 18.00 -5.94 8.39
C LYS A 191 16.53 -5.54 8.37
N ILE A 192 16.30 -4.27 8.10
CA ILE A 192 14.98 -3.70 7.86
C ILE A 192 15.03 -2.79 6.64
N SER A 193 14.11 -2.99 5.70
CA SER A 193 13.89 -2.11 4.56
C SER A 193 12.69 -1.20 4.86
N VAL A 194 12.79 0.06 4.47
CA VAL A 194 11.79 1.10 4.72
C VAL A 194 11.38 1.72 3.40
N GLU A 195 10.08 1.79 3.15
CA GLU A 195 9.48 2.55 2.06
C GLU A 195 8.43 3.49 2.65
N THR A 196 8.73 4.78 2.66
CA THR A 196 7.81 5.82 3.14
C THR A 196 7.06 6.44 1.97
N LEU A 197 5.80 6.83 2.22
CA LEU A 197 4.99 7.56 1.25
C LEU A 197 4.90 9.03 1.66
N GLY A 198 5.12 9.99 0.77
CA GLY A 198 4.95 11.41 1.09
C GLY A 198 3.51 11.86 0.89
N LEU A 199 2.61 11.55 1.82
CA LEU A 199 1.24 12.11 1.82
C LEU A 199 1.24 13.52 2.39
N ARG A 200 0.40 14.40 1.84
CA ARG A 200 0.30 15.81 2.29
C ARG A 200 -0.39 15.97 3.64
N ASP A 201 -1.21 15.00 4.01
CA ASP A 201 -2.10 15.10 5.15
C ASP A 201 -1.53 14.53 6.45
N PHE A 202 -0.33 13.92 6.43
CA PHE A 202 0.35 13.42 7.63
C PHE A 202 1.82 13.85 7.69
N ASP A 203 2.19 14.51 8.78
CA ASP A 203 3.60 14.64 9.16
C ASP A 203 4.07 13.28 9.69
N GLN A 204 5.06 12.68 9.04
CA GLN A 204 5.63 11.40 9.43
C GLN A 204 6.91 11.62 10.22
N ASP A 205 6.96 11.11 11.44
CA ASP A 205 8.19 10.98 12.21
C ASP A 205 8.51 9.50 12.41
N PHE A 206 9.04 8.89 11.35
CA PHE A 206 9.56 7.54 11.39
C PHE A 206 11.03 7.54 11.76
N SER A 207 11.37 6.76 12.77
CA SER A 207 12.73 6.58 13.23
C SER A 207 13.06 5.11 13.50
N ILE A 208 14.30 4.74 13.15
CA ILE A 208 14.89 3.46 13.50
C ILE A 208 16.11 3.71 14.38
N ASN A 209 16.07 3.17 15.60
CA ASN A 209 17.18 3.16 16.54
C ASN A 209 17.97 1.86 16.37
N VAL A 210 19.28 1.99 16.17
CA VAL A 210 20.20 0.86 16.06
C VAL A 210 21.55 1.23 16.69
N LYS A 211 21.92 0.56 17.78
CA LYS A 211 23.22 0.76 18.46
C LYS A 211 23.60 2.24 18.70
N GLY A 212 22.66 3.05 19.19
CA GLY A 212 22.90 4.48 19.46
C GLY A 212 22.86 5.39 18.23
N THR A 213 22.66 4.83 17.04
CA THR A 213 22.36 5.57 15.81
C THR A 213 20.84 5.67 15.64
N ILE A 214 20.34 6.88 15.43
CA ILE A 214 18.94 7.15 15.10
C ILE A 214 18.86 7.53 13.62
N VAL A 215 18.06 6.79 12.86
CA VAL A 215 17.84 6.99 11.42
C VAL A 215 16.41 7.45 11.21
N LYS A 216 16.22 8.66 10.69
CA LYS A 216 14.91 9.24 10.36
C LYS A 216 14.67 9.31 8.86
N PHE A 217 13.42 9.17 8.45
CA PHE A 217 13.02 9.10 7.03
C PHE A 217 12.09 10.25 6.69
N LYS A 218 12.35 10.95 5.57
CA LYS A 218 11.33 11.85 4.98
C LYS A 218 10.31 11.03 4.18
N GLY A 219 9.18 11.62 3.82
CA GLY A 219 8.24 11.00 2.87
C GLY A 219 8.88 10.71 1.51
N ASN A 220 8.36 9.73 0.77
CA ASN A 220 8.90 9.25 -0.52
C ASN A 220 10.36 8.78 -0.43
N THR A 221 10.71 8.02 0.61
CA THR A 221 12.05 7.51 0.84
C THR A 221 12.06 5.99 0.75
N SER A 222 13.03 5.44 0.02
CA SER A 222 13.36 4.01 0.02
C SER A 222 14.75 3.80 0.64
N ALA A 223 14.81 3.02 1.70
CA ALA A 223 16.02 2.84 2.50
C ALA A 223 16.16 1.41 3.04
N GLU A 224 17.38 1.05 3.44
CA GLU A 224 17.65 -0.18 4.18
C GLU A 224 18.64 0.10 5.29
N ILE A 225 18.43 -0.55 6.43
CA ILE A 225 19.31 -0.48 7.59
C ILE A 225 19.70 -1.90 7.94
N GLU A 226 21.01 -2.11 8.11
CA GLU A 226 21.59 -3.41 8.38
C GLU A 226 22.58 -3.32 9.53
N LEU A 227 22.46 -4.25 10.47
CA LEU A 227 23.45 -4.47 11.53
C LEU A 227 24.38 -5.63 11.11
N ARG A 228 25.67 -5.32 10.90
CA ARG A 228 26.70 -6.22 10.38
C ARG A 228 27.75 -6.57 11.44
N ASN A 229 28.68 -7.46 11.07
CA ASN A 229 29.90 -7.75 11.84
C ASN A 229 29.62 -8.02 13.32
N ALA A 230 28.67 -8.92 13.58
CA ALA A 230 28.20 -9.28 14.93
C ALA A 230 27.74 -8.07 15.78
N GLY A 231 27.23 -7.02 15.15
CA GLY A 231 26.72 -5.83 15.83
C GLY A 231 27.70 -4.65 15.94
N LYS A 232 28.88 -4.75 15.32
CA LYS A 232 29.93 -3.73 15.37
C LYS A 232 29.86 -2.69 14.26
N GLU A 233 29.06 -2.93 13.23
CA GLU A 233 28.89 -2.00 12.13
C GLU A 233 27.40 -1.82 11.81
N VAL A 234 26.98 -0.57 11.69
CA VAL A 234 25.66 -0.20 11.16
C VAL A 234 25.85 0.34 9.75
N ALA A 235 25.14 -0.25 8.79
CA ALA A 235 25.06 0.24 7.43
C ALA A 235 23.67 0.84 7.17
N VAL A 236 23.63 2.07 6.66
CA VAL A 236 22.39 2.77 6.29
C VAL A 236 22.45 3.12 4.81
N PHE A 237 21.47 2.63 4.04
CA PHE A 237 21.32 2.86 2.62
C PHE A 237 20.15 3.80 2.35
N CYS A 238 20.37 4.85 1.56
CA CYS A 238 19.32 5.64 0.95
C CYS A 238 19.29 5.31 -0.55
N TYR A 239 18.34 4.50 -0.98
CA TYR A 239 18.18 4.17 -2.39
C TYR A 239 17.55 5.34 -3.13
N ASP A 240 16.49 5.92 -2.56
CA ASP A 240 15.83 7.12 -3.06
C ASP A 240 15.25 7.96 -1.90
N GLY A 241 15.04 9.26 -2.14
CA GLY A 241 14.53 10.19 -1.14
C GLY A 241 15.61 10.77 -0.21
N THR A 242 15.31 10.90 1.08
CA THR A 242 16.22 11.48 2.06
C THR A 242 16.12 10.80 3.41
N VAL A 243 17.26 10.35 3.91
CA VAL A 243 17.43 9.71 5.22
C VAL A 243 18.33 10.58 6.09
N ARG A 244 17.84 11.01 7.25
CA ARG A 244 18.65 11.71 8.25
C ARG A 244 19.27 10.72 9.21
N VAL A 245 20.58 10.76 9.39
CA VAL A 245 21.33 9.89 10.29
C VAL A 245 21.90 10.72 11.42
N MET A 246 21.65 10.30 12.66
CA MET A 246 22.17 10.88 13.88
C MET A 246 22.96 9.80 14.63
N VAL A 247 24.25 10.00 14.84
CA VAL A 247 25.13 9.04 15.52
C VAL A 247 25.45 9.56 16.92
N ASN A 248 25.60 8.64 17.88
CA ASN A 248 25.93 8.91 19.28
C ASN A 248 25.02 9.96 19.94
N GLY A 249 23.70 9.75 19.88
CA GLY A 249 22.76 10.69 20.51
C GLY A 249 22.67 12.08 19.85
N GLY A 250 23.31 12.29 18.69
CA GLY A 250 23.22 13.53 17.91
C GLY A 250 24.53 14.28 17.73
N ASP A 251 25.67 13.77 18.19
CA ASP A 251 26.98 14.41 18.01
C ASP A 251 27.36 14.58 16.53
N GLN A 252 26.98 13.60 15.70
CA GLN A 252 27.12 13.68 14.25
C GLN A 252 25.73 13.57 13.60
N ILE A 253 25.35 14.58 12.82
CA ILE A 253 24.08 14.63 12.11
C ILE A 253 24.35 14.92 10.64
N PHE A 254 23.80 14.10 9.74
CA PHE A 254 23.88 14.32 8.31
C PHE A 254 22.73 13.67 7.57
N ASP A 255 22.45 14.18 6.36
CA ASP A 255 21.46 13.58 5.47
C ASP A 255 22.17 12.73 4.40
N LEU A 256 21.62 11.55 4.13
CA LEU A 256 21.88 10.73 2.95
C LEU A 256 20.76 11.00 1.95
N THR A 257 21.12 11.30 0.72
CA THR A 257 20.19 11.45 -0.41
C THR A 257 20.30 10.26 -1.36
N THR A 258 19.47 10.24 -2.40
CA THR A 258 19.41 9.20 -3.44
C THR A 258 20.78 8.64 -3.83
N ARG A 259 20.94 7.32 -3.64
CA ARG A 259 22.16 6.52 -3.89
C ARG A 259 23.36 6.88 -3.02
N LEU A 260 23.14 7.36 -1.81
CA LEU A 260 24.18 7.45 -0.78
C LEU A 260 23.93 6.41 0.30
N MET A 261 25.03 5.92 0.87
CA MET A 261 24.99 5.06 2.05
C MET A 261 26.10 5.49 3.02
N CYS A 262 25.97 5.10 4.28
CA CYS A 262 27.06 5.19 5.24
C CYS A 262 27.28 3.88 6.00
N ARG A 263 28.55 3.61 6.34
CA ARG A 263 28.96 2.65 7.38
C ARG A 263 29.33 3.41 8.64
N ILE A 264 28.88 2.91 9.77
CA ILE A 264 29.17 3.44 11.09
C ILE A 264 29.80 2.31 11.89
N ASN A 265 31.08 2.46 12.25
CA ASN A 265 31.71 1.55 13.20
C ASN A 265 31.28 1.96 14.61
N ILE A 266 30.70 1.02 15.35
CA ILE A 266 30.13 1.29 16.68
C ILE A 266 31.21 1.42 17.75
N ASP A 267 32.35 0.75 17.60
CA ASP A 267 33.44 0.78 18.57
C ASP A 267 34.27 2.07 18.44
N THR A 268 34.47 2.56 17.21
CA THR A 268 35.30 3.75 16.92
C THR A 268 34.49 5.01 16.61
N GLU A 269 33.16 4.88 16.49
CA GLU A 269 32.22 5.96 16.12
C GLU A 269 32.53 6.65 14.78
N THR A 270 33.36 6.02 13.94
CA THR A 270 33.75 6.56 12.64
C THR A 270 32.67 6.31 11.60
N VAL A 271 32.37 7.35 10.82
CA VAL A 271 31.39 7.31 9.73
C VAL A 271 32.11 7.37 8.38
N ALA A 272 31.88 6.38 7.52
CA ALA A 272 32.34 6.39 6.14
C ALA A 272 31.13 6.43 5.18
N LYS A 273 31.15 7.34 4.20
CA LYS A 273 30.05 7.53 3.25
C LYS A 273 30.46 7.12 1.85
N TYR A 274 29.53 6.48 1.13
CA TYR A 274 29.80 5.98 -0.22
C TYR A 274 28.61 6.25 -1.14
N LYS A 275 28.91 6.44 -2.42
CA LYS A 275 27.91 6.41 -3.48
C LYS A 275 27.66 4.95 -3.89
N ILE A 276 26.40 4.54 -3.91
CA ILE A 276 26.02 3.19 -4.34
C ILE A 276 25.61 3.19 -5.82
N PRO A 277 25.83 2.07 -6.53
CA PRO A 277 25.44 1.96 -7.94
C PRO A 277 23.92 2.06 -8.13
N PRO A 278 23.44 2.50 -9.31
CA PRO A 278 22.04 2.36 -9.67
C PRO A 278 21.65 0.87 -9.81
N ALA A 279 20.35 0.57 -9.67
CA ALA A 279 19.83 -0.77 -9.92
C ALA A 279 20.02 -1.17 -11.39
N PRO A 280 20.54 -2.38 -11.69
CA PRO A 280 20.56 -2.89 -13.05
C PRO A 280 19.14 -3.17 -13.55
N ARG A 281 18.89 -3.02 -14.85
CA ARG A 281 17.63 -3.46 -15.46
C ARG A 281 17.71 -4.96 -15.73
N ALA A 282 16.79 -5.73 -15.15
CA ALA A 282 16.61 -7.13 -15.48
C ALA A 282 16.12 -7.29 -16.93
N GLU A 283 16.67 -8.23 -17.69
CA GLU A 283 16.33 -8.45 -19.10
C GLU A 283 15.73 -9.84 -19.34
N GLU A 284 16.39 -10.90 -18.86
CA GLU A 284 15.91 -12.29 -19.04
C GLU A 284 16.15 -13.13 -17.78
N PRO A 285 15.26 -14.08 -17.45
CA PRO A 285 13.90 -14.22 -17.97
C PRO A 285 13.06 -12.95 -17.72
N ILE A 286 12.16 -12.57 -18.62
CA ILE A 286 11.24 -11.45 -18.37
C ILE A 286 10.19 -11.79 -17.30
N ASN A 287 9.60 -10.77 -16.68
CA ASN A 287 8.56 -10.95 -15.68
C ASN A 287 7.35 -11.69 -16.25
N LEU A 288 6.85 -12.65 -15.48
CA LEU A 288 5.74 -13.55 -15.78
C LEU A 288 5.99 -14.51 -16.95
N SER A 289 7.25 -14.72 -17.35
CA SER A 289 7.57 -15.72 -18.38
C SER A 289 7.37 -17.16 -17.89
N THR A 290 7.06 -18.04 -18.83
CA THR A 290 6.99 -19.50 -18.61
C THR A 290 8.10 -20.19 -19.40
N ILE A 291 8.83 -21.08 -18.73
CA ILE A 291 9.94 -21.84 -19.29
C ILE A 291 9.56 -23.32 -19.26
N ASP A 292 9.45 -23.96 -20.43
CA ASP A 292 9.30 -25.41 -20.52
C ASP A 292 10.67 -26.08 -20.39
N ARG A 293 10.87 -26.84 -19.31
CA ARG A 293 12.10 -27.57 -19.02
C ARG A 293 12.38 -28.68 -20.03
N ASN A 294 11.39 -29.16 -20.77
CA ASN A 294 11.58 -30.17 -21.82
C ASN A 294 12.23 -29.58 -23.08
N THR A 295 12.18 -28.24 -23.24
CA THR A 295 12.71 -27.55 -24.43
C THR A 295 14.10 -26.95 -24.22
N ARG A 296 14.63 -26.97 -22.99
CA ARG A 296 15.87 -26.29 -22.61
C ARG A 296 16.63 -27.08 -21.54
N THR A 297 17.96 -27.04 -21.58
CA THR A 297 18.82 -27.70 -20.58
C THR A 297 19.32 -26.75 -19.48
N ASN A 298 19.14 -25.44 -19.68
CA ASN A 298 19.59 -24.40 -18.76
C ASN A 298 18.62 -23.21 -18.76
N ILE A 299 18.80 -22.33 -17.77
CA ILE A 299 18.14 -21.02 -17.72
C ILE A 299 19.21 -19.94 -17.80
N VAL A 300 19.00 -18.99 -18.72
CA VAL A 300 19.88 -17.85 -18.92
C VAL A 300 19.28 -16.64 -18.21
N PHE A 301 20.03 -16.08 -17.27
CA PHE A 301 19.72 -14.83 -16.60
C PHE A 301 20.56 -13.72 -17.21
N LYS A 302 19.92 -12.60 -17.57
CA LYS A 302 20.58 -11.46 -18.21
C LYS A 302 20.08 -10.15 -17.63
N TRP A 303 20.99 -9.20 -17.45
CA TRP A 303 20.69 -7.85 -17.01
C TRP A 303 21.56 -6.81 -17.73
N ALA A 304 21.08 -5.56 -17.76
CA ALA A 304 21.81 -4.46 -18.36
C ALA A 304 23.07 -4.11 -17.54
N PRO A 305 24.19 -3.72 -18.19
CA PRO A 305 25.37 -3.25 -17.48
C PRO A 305 25.06 -1.97 -16.68
N SER A 306 25.84 -1.74 -15.62
CA SER A 306 25.72 -0.58 -14.74
C SER A 306 27.05 0.14 -14.63
N PHE A 307 27.04 1.46 -14.46
CA PHE A 307 28.26 2.28 -14.40
C PHE A 307 28.91 2.27 -13.01
N ASN A 308 30.24 2.36 -12.98
CA ASN A 308 31.05 2.40 -11.75
C ASN A 308 30.84 1.19 -10.82
N VAL A 309 30.81 0.00 -11.40
CA VAL A 309 30.61 -1.27 -10.69
C VAL A 309 31.83 -2.17 -10.80
N THR A 310 32.09 -2.95 -9.77
CA THR A 310 33.11 -4.02 -9.76
C THR A 310 32.51 -5.41 -9.88
N GLY A 311 31.19 -5.52 -9.79
CA GLY A 311 30.46 -6.76 -10.00
C GLY A 311 28.98 -6.63 -9.70
N TYR A 312 28.31 -7.77 -9.64
CA TYR A 312 26.88 -7.90 -9.43
C TYR A 312 26.59 -8.88 -8.30
N TYR A 313 25.48 -8.64 -7.64
CA TYR A 313 24.88 -9.51 -6.65
C TYR A 313 23.58 -10.09 -7.21
N PHE A 314 23.62 -11.34 -7.64
CA PHE A 314 22.46 -12.05 -8.17
C PHE A 314 21.83 -12.93 -7.07
N GLN A 315 20.50 -12.92 -7.02
CA GLN A 315 19.72 -13.81 -6.16
C GLN A 315 18.57 -14.45 -6.95
N LEU A 316 18.40 -15.76 -6.76
CA LEU A 316 17.24 -16.56 -7.18
C LEU A 316 16.59 -17.15 -5.93
N SER A 317 15.28 -17.02 -5.81
CA SER A 317 14.48 -17.36 -4.63
C SER A 317 13.24 -18.17 -5.01
N LYS A 318 12.73 -18.94 -4.04
CA LYS A 318 11.42 -19.63 -4.13
C LYS A 318 10.25 -18.81 -3.56
N ASP A 319 10.51 -17.65 -2.98
CA ASP A 319 9.48 -16.73 -2.47
C ASP A 319 9.79 -15.28 -2.87
N HIS A 320 8.73 -14.46 -2.94
CA HIS A 320 8.75 -13.06 -3.34
C HIS A 320 9.43 -12.12 -2.34
N MET A 321 9.61 -12.55 -1.08
CA MET A 321 10.30 -11.76 -0.05
C MET A 321 11.83 -11.97 -0.05
N PHE A 322 12.32 -12.92 -0.86
CA PHE A 322 13.71 -13.38 -0.88
C PHE A 322 14.17 -13.91 0.48
N ALA A 323 13.28 -14.61 1.19
CA ALA A 323 13.61 -15.27 2.43
C ALA A 323 14.31 -16.63 2.19
N ASN A 324 13.86 -17.38 1.18
CA ASN A 324 14.37 -18.67 0.73
C ASN A 324 15.13 -18.53 -0.60
N VAL A 325 16.28 -17.86 -0.52
CA VAL A 325 17.24 -17.77 -1.64
C VAL A 325 17.88 -19.13 -1.87
N ILE A 326 17.74 -19.66 -3.09
CA ILE A 326 18.26 -20.96 -3.51
C ILE A 326 19.55 -20.86 -4.32
N VAL A 327 19.78 -19.73 -4.99
CA VAL A 327 21.06 -19.43 -5.66
C VAL A 327 21.43 -17.99 -5.37
N GLU A 328 22.69 -17.80 -5.00
CA GLU A 328 23.25 -16.51 -4.67
C GLU A 328 24.65 -16.38 -5.27
N LYS A 329 24.94 -15.25 -5.93
CA LYS A 329 26.26 -14.94 -6.49
C LYS A 329 26.62 -13.50 -6.17
N PHE A 330 27.56 -13.29 -5.26
CA PHE A 330 28.07 -11.97 -4.90
C PHE A 330 29.40 -11.71 -5.63
N GLY A 331 29.57 -10.51 -6.19
CA GLY A 331 30.78 -10.12 -6.92
C GLY A 331 30.90 -10.70 -8.34
N TYR A 332 29.80 -11.11 -8.96
CA TYR A 332 29.82 -11.66 -10.31
C TYR A 332 30.16 -10.59 -11.35
N SER A 333 31.16 -10.80 -12.20
CA SER A 333 31.67 -9.77 -13.12
C SER A 333 30.88 -9.65 -14.43
N GLY A 334 30.20 -10.72 -14.85
CA GLY A 334 29.42 -10.73 -16.09
C GLY A 334 28.02 -10.14 -15.94
N THR A 335 27.36 -9.95 -17.07
CA THR A 335 25.94 -9.52 -17.16
C THR A 335 25.01 -10.64 -17.62
N THR A 336 25.55 -11.84 -17.80
CA THR A 336 24.83 -13.06 -18.18
C THR A 336 25.28 -14.19 -17.26
N LEU A 337 24.32 -14.85 -16.62
CA LEU A 337 24.54 -16.00 -15.74
C LEU A 337 23.72 -17.18 -16.26
N ILE A 338 24.38 -18.33 -16.45
CA ILE A 338 23.73 -19.55 -16.92
C ILE A 338 23.65 -20.52 -15.74
N LEU A 339 22.44 -20.98 -15.41
CA LEU A 339 22.20 -21.98 -14.38
C LEU A 339 21.62 -23.26 -14.99
N PRO A 340 21.84 -24.44 -14.37
CA PRO A 340 21.14 -25.66 -14.75
C PRO A 340 19.63 -25.46 -14.74
N MET A 341 18.92 -26.24 -15.56
CA MET A 341 17.47 -26.21 -15.58
C MET A 341 16.89 -26.52 -14.20
N LEU A 342 15.91 -25.72 -13.77
CA LEU A 342 15.25 -25.88 -12.49
C LEU A 342 14.12 -26.92 -12.56
N ASP A 343 13.68 -27.41 -11.42
CA ASP A 343 12.46 -28.21 -11.33
C ASP A 343 11.21 -27.34 -11.53
N PRO A 344 10.07 -27.94 -11.94
CA PRO A 344 8.83 -27.21 -12.08
C PRO A 344 8.46 -26.42 -10.82
N GLY A 345 8.02 -25.19 -11.00
CA GLY A 345 7.66 -24.29 -9.91
C GLY A 345 7.81 -22.82 -10.27
N THR A 346 7.38 -21.97 -9.35
CA THR A 346 7.54 -20.52 -9.44
C THR A 346 8.85 -20.08 -8.79
N TYR A 347 9.55 -19.17 -9.45
CA TYR A 347 10.82 -18.62 -9.00
C TYR A 347 10.84 -17.10 -9.12
N TYR A 348 11.65 -16.48 -8.28
CA TYR A 348 11.85 -15.04 -8.23
C TYR A 348 13.33 -14.73 -8.36
N TRP A 349 13.70 -13.79 -9.21
CA TRP A 349 15.09 -13.35 -9.30
C TRP A 349 15.20 -11.84 -9.29
N ARG A 350 16.35 -11.38 -8.81
CA ARG A 350 16.74 -9.96 -8.81
C ARG A 350 18.24 -9.84 -8.85
N VAL A 351 18.73 -8.68 -9.27
CA VAL A 351 20.16 -8.39 -9.34
C VAL A 351 20.45 -6.98 -8.83
N ALA A 352 21.54 -6.80 -8.09
CA ALA A 352 22.05 -5.49 -7.69
C ALA A 352 23.47 -5.32 -8.22
N ALA A 353 23.86 -4.08 -8.52
CA ALA A 353 25.25 -3.74 -8.82
C ALA A 353 26.06 -3.51 -7.53
N ILE A 354 27.37 -3.79 -7.57
CA ILE A 354 28.31 -3.65 -6.46
C ILE A 354 29.40 -2.64 -6.84
N ASN A 355 29.74 -1.72 -5.95
CA ASN A 355 30.82 -0.75 -6.16
C ASN A 355 32.19 -1.28 -5.68
N SER A 356 33.24 -0.48 -5.89
CA SER A 356 34.62 -0.83 -5.53
C SER A 356 34.90 -1.07 -4.05
N VAL A 357 34.00 -0.69 -3.14
CA VAL A 357 34.12 -0.95 -1.70
C VAL A 357 33.23 -2.11 -1.24
N ASN A 358 32.77 -2.94 -2.18
CA ASN A 358 31.86 -4.07 -1.95
C ASN A 358 30.50 -3.69 -1.36
N GLU A 359 30.03 -2.46 -1.60
CA GLU A 359 28.65 -2.08 -1.30
C GLU A 359 27.73 -2.26 -2.49
N ARG A 360 26.56 -2.81 -2.22
CA ARG A 360 25.52 -3.01 -3.22
C ARG A 360 24.60 -1.79 -3.36
N GLY A 361 24.14 -1.56 -4.57
CA GLY A 361 23.01 -0.69 -4.87
C GLY A 361 21.66 -1.30 -4.47
N GLN A 362 20.59 -0.62 -4.89
CA GLN A 362 19.25 -1.20 -4.88
C GLN A 362 19.21 -2.40 -5.82
N PHE A 363 18.44 -3.42 -5.45
CA PHE A 363 18.12 -4.50 -6.39
C PHE A 363 17.26 -3.97 -7.53
N SER A 364 17.32 -4.63 -8.67
CA SER A 364 16.34 -4.52 -9.74
C SER A 364 14.92 -4.78 -9.21
N GLU A 365 13.94 -4.49 -10.06
CA GLU A 365 12.61 -5.06 -9.91
C GLU A 365 12.69 -6.58 -9.70
N ILE A 366 11.77 -7.10 -8.90
CA ILE A 366 11.64 -8.53 -8.66
C ILE A 366 10.97 -9.14 -9.88
N ILE A 367 11.66 -10.09 -10.49
CA ILE A 367 11.17 -10.80 -11.67
C ILE A 367 10.66 -12.17 -11.26
N LYS A 368 9.38 -12.44 -11.51
CA LYS A 368 8.77 -13.76 -11.33
C LYS A 368 8.77 -14.50 -12.66
N PHE A 369 9.08 -15.80 -12.65
CA PHE A 369 8.87 -16.68 -13.79
C PHE A 369 8.48 -18.08 -13.30
N THR A 370 7.92 -18.90 -14.19
CA THR A 370 7.49 -20.26 -13.87
C THR A 370 8.23 -21.26 -14.76
N VAL A 371 8.70 -22.35 -14.16
CA VAL A 371 9.21 -23.51 -14.89
C VAL A 371 8.13 -24.58 -14.90
N ILE A 372 7.87 -25.15 -16.07
CA ILE A 372 6.93 -26.25 -16.26
C ILE A 372 7.66 -27.46 -16.85
N SER A 373 7.14 -28.66 -16.61
CA SER A 373 7.51 -29.84 -17.40
C SER A 373 6.38 -30.05 -18.38
N GLY A 374 6.65 -29.92 -19.69
CA GLY A 374 5.67 -30.20 -20.72
C GLY A 374 4.94 -31.53 -20.46
N SER A 375 3.70 -31.40 -20.06
CA SER A 375 2.61 -32.36 -20.12
C SER A 375 1.35 -31.51 -19.99
N THR A 376 0.96 -30.85 -21.07
CA THR A 376 -0.47 -30.70 -21.31
C THR A 376 -0.97 -32.09 -21.70
N ASN A 377 -1.08 -33.00 -20.74
CA ASN A 377 -2.15 -33.97 -20.87
C ASN A 377 -3.41 -33.12 -20.95
N ASN A 378 -4.07 -33.18 -22.11
CA ASN A 378 -5.38 -32.60 -22.39
C ASN A 378 -6.43 -33.17 -21.43
N PHE A 379 -6.30 -32.91 -20.13
CA PHE A 379 -7.48 -32.76 -19.31
C PHE A 379 -8.10 -31.46 -19.77
N ILE A 380 -9.21 -31.58 -20.49
CA ILE A 380 -10.10 -30.45 -20.74
C ILE A 380 -10.66 -30.07 -19.37
N ASP A 381 -9.90 -29.30 -18.62
CA ASP A 381 -10.41 -28.59 -17.47
C ASP A 381 -11.08 -27.33 -17.98
N ASN A 382 -12.39 -27.25 -17.76
CA ASN A 382 -13.22 -26.09 -18.08
C ASN A 382 -13.71 -25.38 -16.80
N THR A 383 -13.16 -25.74 -15.64
CA THR A 383 -13.61 -25.23 -14.35
C THR A 383 -12.70 -24.08 -13.94
N PRO A 384 -13.21 -22.84 -13.82
CA PRO A 384 -12.41 -21.73 -13.31
C PRO A 384 -11.93 -21.97 -11.88
N PRO A 385 -10.72 -21.50 -11.52
CA PRO A 385 -10.23 -21.61 -10.15
C PRO A 385 -11.12 -20.79 -9.21
N GLU A 386 -11.60 -21.39 -8.11
CA GLU A 386 -12.41 -20.65 -7.12
C GLU A 386 -11.58 -19.54 -6.48
N VAL A 387 -12.20 -18.38 -6.23
CA VAL A 387 -11.57 -17.27 -5.49
C VAL A 387 -12.47 -16.87 -4.33
N ASN A 388 -12.02 -17.16 -3.11
CA ASN A 388 -12.70 -16.78 -1.88
C ASN A 388 -11.93 -15.65 -1.19
N ILE A 389 -12.54 -14.47 -1.12
CA ILE A 389 -11.97 -13.32 -0.40
C ILE A 389 -12.36 -13.42 1.07
N GLU A 390 -11.40 -13.81 1.91
CA GLU A 390 -11.60 -13.97 3.35
C GLU A 390 -11.72 -12.62 4.05
N LYS A 391 -10.80 -11.68 3.76
CA LYS A 391 -10.81 -10.34 4.37
C LYS A 391 -10.32 -9.26 3.40
N ILE A 392 -10.93 -8.07 3.51
CA ILE A 392 -10.42 -6.82 2.94
C ILE A 392 -10.37 -5.82 4.08
N ASN A 393 -9.15 -5.50 4.51
CA ASN A 393 -8.92 -4.55 5.59
C ASN A 393 -8.32 -3.27 5.02
N VAL A 394 -8.82 -2.13 5.48
CA VAL A 394 -8.40 -0.81 5.00
C VAL A 394 -7.76 -0.05 6.16
N PHE A 395 -6.48 0.26 5.99
CA PHE A 395 -5.63 1.01 6.89
C PHE A 395 -5.21 2.30 6.20
N GLY A 396 -6.07 3.30 6.28
CA GLY A 396 -5.85 4.59 5.62
C GLY A 396 -5.74 4.44 4.11
N SER A 397 -4.55 4.64 3.53
CA SER A 397 -4.28 4.43 2.09
C SER A 397 -3.82 3.01 1.74
N VAL A 398 -3.58 2.15 2.74
CA VAL A 398 -3.19 0.74 2.55
C VAL A 398 -4.43 -0.15 2.62
N VAL A 399 -4.59 -1.02 1.63
CA VAL A 399 -5.61 -2.08 1.64
C VAL A 399 -4.92 -3.42 1.66
N ILE A 400 -5.20 -4.24 2.67
CA ILE A 400 -4.75 -5.63 2.74
C ILE A 400 -5.90 -6.52 2.26
N VAL A 401 -5.69 -7.21 1.15
CA VAL A 401 -6.62 -8.17 0.56
C VAL A 401 -6.08 -9.56 0.82
N SER A 402 -6.83 -10.39 1.54
CA SER A 402 -6.45 -11.77 1.83
C SER A 402 -7.57 -12.74 1.51
N GLY A 403 -7.20 -13.94 1.11
CA GLY A 403 -8.16 -14.95 0.70
C GLY A 403 -7.50 -16.26 0.28
N ARG A 404 -8.29 -17.07 -0.42
CA ARG A 404 -7.85 -18.35 -0.98
C ARG A 404 -8.25 -18.49 -2.44
N THR A 405 -7.41 -19.19 -3.18
CA THR A 405 -7.72 -19.70 -4.52
C THR A 405 -7.01 -21.03 -4.75
N GLU A 406 -7.18 -21.63 -5.92
CA GLU A 406 -6.56 -22.91 -6.25
C GLU A 406 -5.03 -22.82 -6.19
N PRO A 407 -4.34 -23.76 -5.51
CA PRO A 407 -2.89 -23.79 -5.48
C PRO A 407 -2.28 -23.84 -6.89
N GLY A 408 -1.40 -22.89 -7.19
CA GLY A 408 -0.78 -22.78 -8.52
C GLY A 408 -1.55 -21.92 -9.52
N ALA A 409 -2.76 -21.44 -9.18
CA ALA A 409 -3.44 -20.45 -10.00
C ALA A 409 -2.65 -19.13 -10.05
N THR A 410 -2.69 -18.50 -11.22
CA THR A 410 -2.18 -17.14 -11.44
C THR A 410 -3.20 -16.14 -10.92
N LEU A 411 -2.90 -15.47 -9.80
CA LEU A 411 -3.76 -14.44 -9.22
C LEU A 411 -3.24 -13.04 -9.59
N ILE A 412 -4.13 -12.17 -10.05
CA ILE A 412 -3.85 -10.76 -10.36
C ILE A 412 -4.86 -9.90 -9.58
N ILE A 413 -4.37 -8.93 -8.81
CA ILE A 413 -5.18 -7.93 -8.12
C ILE A 413 -4.78 -6.55 -8.63
N ASN A 414 -5.69 -5.80 -9.25
CA ASN A 414 -5.45 -4.46 -9.81
C ASN A 414 -4.16 -4.37 -10.63
N ASN A 415 -3.96 -5.32 -11.55
CA ASN A 415 -2.80 -5.43 -12.43
C ASN A 415 -1.49 -5.84 -11.73
N HIS A 416 -1.52 -6.12 -10.43
CA HIS A 416 -0.40 -6.71 -9.71
C HIS A 416 -0.58 -8.21 -9.57
N LEU A 417 0.43 -8.96 -9.95
CA LEU A 417 0.44 -10.39 -9.70
C LEU A 417 0.60 -10.67 -8.19
N VAL A 418 -0.24 -11.55 -7.68
CA VAL A 418 -0.26 -11.98 -6.27
C VAL A 418 0.17 -13.44 -6.18
N GLU A 419 0.97 -13.74 -5.17
CA GLU A 419 1.38 -15.12 -4.89
C GLU A 419 0.24 -15.89 -4.20
N VAL A 420 -0.03 -17.08 -4.72
CA VAL A 420 -0.90 -18.06 -4.10
C VAL A 420 -0.02 -19.13 -3.49
N GLY A 421 -0.07 -19.26 -2.17
CA GLY A 421 0.66 -20.28 -1.43
C GLY A 421 0.23 -21.69 -1.83
N LYS A 422 1.06 -22.69 -1.47
CA LYS A 422 0.75 -24.11 -1.73
C LYS A 422 -0.52 -24.59 -1.05
N ASP A 423 -0.96 -23.90 0.00
CA ASP A 423 -2.22 -24.13 0.71
C ASP A 423 -3.39 -23.32 0.14
N GLY A 424 -3.17 -22.66 -0.99
CA GLY A 424 -4.15 -21.82 -1.69
C GLY A 424 -4.29 -20.41 -1.12
N LYS A 425 -3.61 -20.06 -0.01
CA LYS A 425 -3.76 -18.73 0.61
C LYS A 425 -3.02 -17.66 -0.15
N PHE A 426 -3.55 -16.43 -0.12
CA PHE A 426 -2.84 -15.25 -0.59
C PHE A 426 -3.07 -14.05 0.33
N SER A 427 -2.09 -13.14 0.34
CA SER A 427 -2.22 -11.79 0.88
C SER A 427 -1.62 -10.80 -0.11
N PHE A 428 -2.26 -9.65 -0.28
CA PHE A 428 -1.79 -8.60 -1.14
C PHE A 428 -2.02 -7.23 -0.53
N ILE A 429 -0.98 -6.40 -0.61
CA ILE A 429 -0.98 -5.03 -0.11
C ILE A 429 -1.20 -4.10 -1.30
N GLN A 430 -2.39 -3.52 -1.40
CA GLN A 430 -2.73 -2.53 -2.40
C GLN A 430 -2.67 -1.13 -1.79
N LYS A 431 -1.75 -0.30 -2.28
CA LYS A 431 -1.78 1.14 -2.00
C LYS A 431 -2.86 1.79 -2.85
N MET A 432 -3.72 2.59 -2.26
CA MET A 432 -4.82 3.28 -2.93
C MET A 432 -4.77 4.76 -2.58
N TYR A 433 -4.65 5.60 -3.60
CA TYR A 433 -4.44 7.04 -3.44
C TYR A 433 -5.68 7.87 -3.78
N GLN A 434 -6.71 7.25 -4.37
CA GLN A 434 -7.94 7.95 -4.69
C GLN A 434 -8.87 7.90 -3.50
N LYS A 435 -9.32 9.04 -3.01
CA LYS A 435 -10.34 9.12 -1.97
C LYS A 435 -11.65 8.48 -2.45
N GLY A 436 -12.35 7.81 -1.54
CA GLY A 436 -13.65 7.21 -1.78
C GLY A 436 -13.56 5.77 -2.26
N LYS A 437 -14.56 5.34 -3.04
CA LYS A 437 -14.72 3.95 -3.45
C LYS A 437 -13.70 3.59 -4.55
N ASN A 438 -12.78 2.69 -4.22
CA ASN A 438 -11.78 2.14 -5.11
C ASN A 438 -12.15 0.69 -5.47
N ALA A 439 -12.06 0.35 -6.74
CA ALA A 439 -12.24 -1.02 -7.20
C ALA A 439 -11.00 -1.86 -6.88
N ILE A 440 -11.25 -3.11 -6.48
CA ILE A 440 -10.26 -4.17 -6.34
C ILE A 440 -10.66 -5.25 -7.33
N ASN A 441 -10.05 -5.22 -8.51
CA ASN A 441 -10.29 -6.17 -9.58
C ASN A 441 -9.36 -7.37 -9.37
N ILE A 442 -9.95 -8.54 -9.20
CA ILE A 442 -9.26 -9.78 -8.88
C ILE A 442 -9.52 -10.76 -10.02
N ILE A 443 -8.45 -11.29 -10.60
CA ILE A 443 -8.49 -12.26 -11.69
C ILE A 443 -7.65 -13.44 -11.27
N ALA A 444 -8.24 -14.62 -11.15
CA ALA A 444 -7.50 -15.87 -11.02
C ALA A 444 -7.60 -16.65 -12.33
N ARG A 445 -6.47 -17.24 -12.75
CA ARG A 445 -6.40 -18.09 -13.95
C ARG A 445 -5.65 -19.39 -13.62
N ASP A 446 -6.22 -20.52 -13.98
CA ASP A 446 -5.55 -21.83 -13.82
C ASP A 446 -4.54 -22.12 -14.95
N ALA A 447 -3.97 -23.32 -14.96
CA ALA A 447 -3.04 -23.75 -16.00
C ALA A 447 -3.73 -24.09 -17.34
N ALA A 448 -5.02 -24.41 -17.33
CA ALA A 448 -5.83 -24.69 -18.53
C ALA A 448 -6.33 -23.40 -19.21
N GLY A 449 -6.20 -22.26 -18.54
CA GLY A 449 -6.59 -20.94 -19.03
C GLY A 449 -7.98 -20.48 -18.58
N ASN A 450 -8.67 -21.24 -17.71
CA ASN A 450 -9.97 -20.82 -17.18
C ASN A 450 -9.78 -19.65 -16.21
N GLU A 451 -10.74 -18.71 -16.22
CA GLU A 451 -10.63 -17.47 -15.43
C GLU A 451 -11.81 -17.24 -14.51
N THR A 452 -11.50 -16.84 -13.28
CA THR A 452 -12.45 -16.25 -12.33
C THR A 452 -12.17 -14.76 -12.20
N LYS A 453 -13.20 -13.92 -12.39
CA LYS A 453 -13.11 -12.46 -12.25
C LYS A 453 -14.04 -11.98 -11.15
N ILE A 454 -13.49 -11.29 -10.16
CA ILE A 454 -14.23 -10.72 -9.04
C ILE A 454 -13.87 -9.25 -8.91
N THR A 455 -14.87 -8.39 -8.72
CA THR A 455 -14.64 -7.01 -8.29
C THR A 455 -15.13 -6.85 -6.86
N LYS A 456 -14.21 -6.47 -5.97
CA LYS A 456 -14.53 -5.98 -4.62
C LYS A 456 -14.25 -4.48 -4.56
N TYR A 457 -14.60 -3.86 -3.44
CA TYR A 457 -14.37 -2.44 -3.25
C TYR A 457 -13.75 -2.19 -1.89
N ALA A 458 -12.71 -1.36 -1.87
CA ALA A 458 -12.22 -0.71 -0.67
C ALA A 458 -12.57 0.77 -0.72
N VAL A 459 -12.71 1.38 0.44
CA VAL A 459 -13.05 2.78 0.56
C VAL A 459 -11.92 3.48 1.29
N ILE A 460 -11.24 4.39 0.59
CA ILE A 460 -10.12 5.15 1.16
C ILE A 460 -10.64 6.47 1.70
N THR A 461 -10.30 6.75 2.94
CA THR A 461 -10.77 7.93 3.67
C THR A 461 -9.67 8.98 3.88
N VAL A 462 -8.43 8.66 3.52
CA VAL A 462 -7.26 9.54 3.65
C VAL A 462 -7.11 10.36 2.37
N ASP A 463 -6.83 11.65 2.53
CA ASP A 463 -6.55 12.58 1.42
C ASP A 463 -5.11 12.40 0.89
#